data_AF-A0A2S5CI61-F1
#
_entry.id   AF-A0A2S5CI61-F1
#
_cell.length_a   1.000
_cell.length_b   1.000
_cell.length_c   1.000
_cell.angle_alpha   90.00
_cell.angle_beta   90.00
_cell.angle_gamma   90.00
#
_symmetry.space_group_name_H-M   'P 1'
#
loop_
_entity.id
_entity.type
_entity.pdbx_description
1 polymer ?
#
loop_
_entity_poly.entity_id
_entity_poly.type
_entity_poly.pdbx_seq_one_letter_code
_entity_poly.pdbx_strand_id
1 'polypeptide(L)'
;MTNIGDIKEYLVSKKRNFVSDVRLRPSDETIMIYLNQDKVGTKANSEVTSILQLNNLKKDLVKQFSKNVEIIFVQNDRQQELESGFYQMLNRKFHDQIVSLYVSFKNESMVDAFIEASNLTSQLESDVSKHFKKILEDADLKIGIIYWLSSPSDLPSLPAILRALKILQPINLQTMAAHMQESYKSVSDRWLRNKLDQLRKKGLVIWQKDSETYTITNMALRFVPAGTKRNSSDIERALALGKRKW
;
A
#
# COMPACT_ATOMS: atom_id res chain seq x y z
N MET A 1 12.96 -7.74 -5.95
CA MET A 1 11.87 -6.82 -5.56
C MET A 1 10.75 -7.07 -6.56
N THR A 2 9.50 -7.26 -6.13
CA THR A 2 8.40 -7.38 -7.09
C THR A 2 7.93 -5.98 -7.43
N ASN A 3 8.31 -5.50 -8.61
CA ASN A 3 7.85 -4.21 -9.13
C ASN A 3 6.50 -4.39 -9.86
N ILE A 4 5.71 -3.31 -9.95
CA ILE A 4 4.50 -3.28 -10.79
C ILE A 4 4.86 -3.65 -12.24
N GLY A 5 6.05 -3.26 -12.71
CA GLY A 5 6.62 -3.66 -14.00
C GLY A 5 6.65 -5.19 -14.18
N ASP A 6 7.21 -5.93 -13.23
CA ASP A 6 7.32 -7.40 -13.29
C ASP A 6 5.94 -8.07 -13.36
N ILE A 7 4.94 -7.51 -12.68
CA ILE A 7 3.57 -8.03 -12.69
C ILE A 7 2.91 -7.76 -14.04
N LYS A 8 3.11 -6.55 -14.61
CA LYS A 8 2.60 -6.21 -15.94
C LYS A 8 3.24 -7.09 -17.02
N GLU A 9 4.56 -7.29 -16.99
CA GLU A 9 5.26 -8.19 -17.91
C GLU A 9 4.77 -9.64 -17.79
N TYR A 10 4.57 -10.13 -16.56
CA TYR A 10 4.04 -11.47 -16.32
C TYR A 10 2.64 -11.65 -16.92
N LEU A 11 1.75 -10.66 -16.76
CA LEU A 11 0.41 -10.71 -17.33
C LEU A 11 0.41 -10.69 -18.86
N VAL A 12 1.28 -9.88 -19.47
CA VAL A 12 1.46 -9.83 -20.93
C VAL A 12 1.98 -11.17 -21.45
N SER A 13 2.98 -11.76 -20.79
CA SER A 13 3.55 -13.08 -21.17
C SER A 13 2.52 -14.20 -21.13
N LYS A 14 1.50 -14.08 -20.26
CA LYS A 14 0.40 -15.04 -20.10
C LYS A 14 -0.83 -14.69 -20.95
N LYS A 15 -0.72 -13.72 -21.86
CA LYS A 15 -1.81 -13.23 -22.74
C LYS A 15 -3.06 -12.82 -21.96
N ARG A 16 -2.90 -12.21 -20.78
CA ARG A 16 -4.01 -11.77 -19.90
C ARG A 16 -4.45 -10.35 -20.24
N ASN A 17 -4.78 -10.10 -21.51
CA ASN A 17 -5.07 -8.78 -22.05
C ASN A 17 -6.42 -8.18 -21.57
N PHE A 18 -7.21 -8.97 -20.84
CA PHE A 18 -8.46 -8.54 -20.22
C PHE A 18 -8.24 -7.70 -18.94
N VAL A 19 -7.03 -7.70 -18.38
CA VAL A 19 -6.67 -6.85 -17.23
C VAL A 19 -6.46 -5.41 -17.71
N SER A 20 -7.23 -4.49 -17.14
CA SER A 20 -7.18 -3.06 -17.48
C SER A 20 -6.02 -2.33 -16.80
N ASP A 21 -5.79 -2.60 -15.51
CA ASP A 21 -4.66 -2.03 -14.76
C ASP A 21 -4.25 -2.95 -13.60
N VAL A 22 -3.04 -2.72 -13.09
CA VAL A 22 -2.47 -3.43 -11.94
C VAL A 22 -1.84 -2.43 -11.00
N ARG A 23 -2.23 -2.51 -9.72
CA ARG A 23 -1.64 -1.69 -8.66
C ARG A 23 -1.23 -2.55 -7.49
N LEU A 24 -0.30 -2.03 -6.69
CA LEU A 24 0.05 -2.60 -5.39
C LEU A 24 -0.58 -1.72 -4.32
N ARG A 25 -1.42 -2.31 -3.46
CA ARG A 25 -1.93 -1.64 -2.28
C ARG A 25 -0.76 -1.35 -1.34
N PRO A 26 -0.46 -0.09 -0.98
CA PRO A 26 0.72 0.23 -0.18
C PRO A 26 0.71 -0.37 1.24
N SER A 27 -0.47 -0.56 1.83
CA SER A 27 -0.63 -0.98 3.23
C SER A 27 -0.20 -2.43 3.49
N ASP A 28 -0.51 -3.35 2.58
CA ASP A 28 -0.28 -4.80 2.70
C ASP A 28 0.46 -5.40 1.49
N GLU A 29 0.80 -4.58 0.50
CA GLU A 29 1.36 -4.98 -0.79
C GLU A 29 0.48 -5.96 -1.59
N THR A 30 -0.84 -5.96 -1.35
CA THR A 30 -1.82 -6.74 -2.12
C THR A 30 -1.83 -6.27 -3.57
N ILE A 31 -1.79 -7.22 -4.50
CA ILE A 31 -1.92 -6.96 -5.94
C ILE A 31 -3.39 -6.71 -6.23
N MET A 32 -3.72 -5.49 -6.64
CA MET A 32 -5.04 -5.07 -7.08
C MET A 32 -5.09 -5.14 -8.60
N ILE A 33 -5.96 -5.99 -9.14
CA ILE A 33 -6.15 -6.21 -10.58
C ILE A 33 -7.47 -5.57 -10.97
N TYR A 34 -7.41 -4.59 -11.85
CA TYR A 34 -8.58 -3.89 -12.37
C TYR A 34 -9.02 -4.56 -13.67
N LEU A 35 -10.32 -4.87 -13.76
CA LEU A 35 -10.92 -5.62 -14.85
C LEU A 35 -12.20 -4.92 -15.27
N ASN A 36 -12.40 -4.68 -16.56
CA ASN A 36 -13.70 -4.20 -17.02
C ASN A 36 -14.75 -5.30 -16.80
N GLN A 37 -15.88 -4.99 -16.15
CA GLN A 37 -16.98 -5.92 -15.91
C GLN A 37 -17.53 -6.50 -17.23
N ASP A 38 -17.51 -5.72 -18.31
CA ASP A 38 -17.95 -6.13 -19.66
C ASP A 38 -17.02 -7.20 -20.27
N LYS A 39 -15.79 -7.30 -19.76
CA LYS A 39 -14.82 -8.33 -20.15
C LYS A 39 -14.96 -9.60 -19.31
N VAL A 40 -16.04 -9.79 -18.56
CA VAL A 40 -16.27 -10.98 -17.71
C VAL A 40 -17.56 -11.69 -18.10
N GLY A 41 -17.44 -12.92 -18.59
CA GLY A 41 -18.56 -13.70 -19.13
C GLY A 41 -18.55 -15.16 -18.69
N THR A 42 -19.61 -15.89 -19.06
CA THR A 42 -19.80 -17.31 -18.68
C THR A 42 -18.84 -18.26 -19.41
N LYS A 43 -18.40 -17.92 -20.62
CA LYS A 43 -17.36 -18.61 -21.38
C LYS A 43 -16.27 -17.64 -21.78
N ALA A 44 -15.02 -18.07 -21.62
CA ALA A 44 -13.87 -17.26 -22.00
C ALA A 44 -13.64 -17.29 -23.51
N ASN A 45 -13.33 -16.14 -24.09
CA ASN A 45 -12.87 -16.00 -25.47
C ASN A 45 -11.67 -15.01 -25.50
N SER A 46 -11.28 -14.53 -26.68
CA SER A 46 -10.15 -13.59 -26.84
C SER A 46 -10.36 -12.23 -26.16
N GLU A 47 -11.60 -11.83 -25.89
CA GLU A 47 -11.98 -10.51 -25.36
C GLU A 47 -12.59 -10.56 -23.96
N VAL A 48 -13.08 -11.73 -23.53
CA VAL A 48 -13.85 -11.95 -22.31
C VAL A 48 -13.19 -13.06 -21.48
N THR A 49 -12.93 -12.80 -20.20
CA THR A 49 -12.45 -13.78 -19.20
C THR A 49 -13.61 -14.42 -18.44
N SER A 50 -13.44 -15.66 -17.96
CA SER A 50 -14.42 -16.30 -17.08
C SER A 50 -14.05 -16.19 -15.60
N ILE A 51 -15.02 -16.36 -14.71
CA ILE A 51 -14.81 -16.42 -13.25
C ILE A 51 -13.76 -17.49 -12.88
N LEU A 52 -13.77 -18.63 -13.60
CA LEU A 52 -12.81 -19.70 -13.38
C LEU A 52 -11.37 -19.28 -13.75
N GLN A 53 -11.22 -18.52 -14.84
CA GLN A 53 -9.92 -17.97 -15.25
C GLN A 53 -9.42 -16.87 -14.31
N LEU A 54 -10.33 -16.05 -13.78
CA LEU A 54 -10.01 -15.03 -12.76
C LEU A 54 -9.53 -15.68 -11.46
N ASN A 55 -10.18 -16.75 -11.02
CA ASN A 55 -9.74 -17.51 -9.85
C ASN A 55 -8.39 -18.21 -10.07
N ASN A 56 -8.14 -18.72 -11.28
CA ASN A 56 -6.85 -19.30 -11.63
C ASN A 56 -5.77 -18.22 -11.69
N LEU A 57 -6.06 -17.06 -12.26
CA LEU A 57 -5.16 -15.90 -12.27
C LEU A 57 -4.79 -15.46 -10.85
N LYS A 58 -5.79 -15.38 -9.97
CA LYS A 58 -5.59 -15.06 -8.55
C LYS A 58 -4.63 -16.05 -7.89
N LYS A 59 -4.85 -17.36 -8.08
CA LYS A 59 -3.98 -18.42 -7.54
C LYS A 59 -2.56 -18.35 -8.12
N ASP A 60 -2.44 -18.13 -9.43
CA ASP A 60 -1.16 -18.04 -10.12
C ASP A 60 -0.34 -16.85 -9.61
N LEU A 61 -0.96 -15.68 -9.44
CA LEU A 61 -0.28 -14.49 -8.94
C LEU A 61 0.09 -14.60 -7.46
N VAL A 62 -0.78 -15.21 -6.63
CA VAL A 62 -0.45 -15.53 -5.24
C VAL A 62 0.76 -16.46 -5.18
N LYS A 63 0.81 -17.50 -6.04
CA LYS A 63 1.91 -18.45 -6.10
C LYS A 63 3.21 -17.80 -6.59
N GLN A 64 3.14 -17.00 -7.65
CA GLN A 64 4.30 -16.39 -8.28
C GLN A 64 4.91 -15.27 -7.43
N PHE A 65 4.08 -14.44 -6.82
CA PHE A 65 4.52 -13.23 -6.13
C PHE A 65 4.43 -13.31 -4.60
N SER A 66 3.87 -14.40 -4.05
CA SER A 66 3.66 -14.58 -2.60
C SER A 66 2.93 -13.41 -1.94
N LYS A 67 2.01 -12.79 -2.69
CA LYS A 67 1.21 -11.62 -2.30
C LYS A 67 -0.26 -11.94 -2.41
N ASN A 68 -1.07 -11.32 -1.56
CA ASN A 68 -2.52 -11.39 -1.72
C ASN A 68 -2.92 -10.71 -3.03
N VAL A 69 -4.03 -11.17 -3.61
CA VAL A 69 -4.52 -10.66 -4.89
C VAL A 69 -6.02 -10.38 -4.76
N GLU A 70 -6.41 -9.17 -5.12
CA GLU A 70 -7.79 -8.72 -5.17
C GLU A 70 -8.15 -8.30 -6.59
N ILE A 71 -9.36 -8.66 -7.01
CA ILE A 71 -9.91 -8.34 -8.32
C ILE A 71 -10.96 -7.25 -8.11
N ILE A 72 -10.81 -6.15 -8.86
CA ILE A 72 -11.69 -5.00 -8.84
C ILE A 72 -12.33 -4.89 -10.21
N PHE A 73 -13.67 -4.94 -10.24
CA PHE A 73 -14.43 -4.74 -11.45
C PHE A 73 -14.68 -3.23 -11.66
N VAL A 74 -14.28 -2.71 -12.81
CA VAL A 74 -14.49 -1.33 -13.24
C VAL A 74 -15.55 -1.35 -14.34
N GLN A 75 -16.54 -0.46 -14.31
CA GLN A 75 -17.70 -0.55 -15.20
C GLN A 75 -17.52 0.15 -16.56
N ASN A 76 -16.56 1.05 -16.76
CA ASN A 76 -16.26 1.59 -18.10
C ASN A 76 -14.99 2.48 -18.18
N ASP A 77 -14.39 2.60 -19.37
CA ASP A 77 -13.28 3.53 -19.64
C ASP A 77 -13.69 5.00 -19.38
N ARG A 78 -14.96 5.34 -19.63
CA ARG A 78 -15.55 6.66 -19.31
C ARG A 78 -15.56 6.98 -17.82
N GLN A 79 -15.73 5.97 -16.97
CA GLN A 79 -15.68 6.17 -15.51
C GLN A 79 -14.26 6.50 -15.08
N GLN A 80 -13.26 5.86 -15.68
CA GLN A 80 -11.86 6.13 -15.41
C GLN A 80 -11.45 7.56 -15.87
N GLU A 81 -12.00 8.03 -16.99
CA GLU A 81 -11.85 9.42 -17.43
C GLU A 81 -12.48 10.42 -16.44
N LEU A 82 -13.69 10.12 -15.94
CA LEU A 82 -14.34 10.92 -14.89
C LEU A 82 -13.54 10.94 -13.58
N GLU A 83 -13.06 9.79 -13.12
CA GLU A 83 -12.20 9.70 -11.94
C GLU A 83 -10.94 10.53 -12.08
N SER A 84 -10.27 10.45 -13.24
CA SER A 84 -9.09 11.25 -13.55
C SER A 84 -9.40 12.75 -13.54
N GLY A 85 -10.53 13.16 -14.13
CA GLY A 85 -11.00 14.54 -14.11
C GLY A 85 -11.24 15.05 -12.69
N PHE A 86 -12.01 14.31 -11.89
CA PHE A 86 -12.27 14.65 -10.49
C PHE A 86 -10.99 14.70 -9.65
N TYR A 87 -10.11 13.71 -9.84
CA TYR A 87 -8.81 13.67 -9.18
C TYR A 87 -7.97 14.92 -9.47
N GLN A 88 -7.86 15.32 -10.74
CA GLN A 88 -7.10 16.52 -11.13
C GLN A 88 -7.72 17.80 -10.55
N MET A 89 -9.05 17.92 -10.57
CA MET A 89 -9.75 19.08 -9.99
C MET A 89 -9.49 19.20 -8.49
N LEU A 90 -9.55 18.08 -7.75
CA LEU A 90 -9.24 18.08 -6.33
C LEU A 90 -7.77 18.39 -6.09
N ASN A 91 -6.83 17.77 -6.80
CA ASN A 91 -5.41 18.01 -6.57
C ASN A 91 -4.95 19.42 -6.91
N ARG A 92 -5.54 20.04 -7.94
CA ARG A 92 -5.28 21.46 -8.24
C ARG A 92 -5.69 22.38 -7.09
N LYS A 93 -6.76 22.06 -6.35
CA LYS A 93 -7.21 22.86 -5.20
C LYS A 93 -6.46 22.52 -3.92
N PHE A 94 -6.19 21.24 -3.69
CA PHE A 94 -5.61 20.73 -2.46
C PHE A 94 -4.10 20.49 -2.56
N HIS A 95 -3.42 21.09 -3.55
CA HIS A 95 -1.96 21.07 -3.71
C HIS A 95 -1.37 19.65 -3.62
N ASP A 96 -1.92 18.73 -4.42
CA ASP A 96 -1.49 17.33 -4.51
C ASP A 96 -1.62 16.51 -3.21
N GLN A 97 -2.47 16.94 -2.27
CA GLN A 97 -2.74 16.18 -1.04
C GLN A 97 -3.64 14.95 -1.28
N ILE A 98 -4.33 14.86 -2.43
CA ILE A 98 -5.14 13.69 -2.78
C ILE A 98 -4.25 12.69 -3.52
N VAL A 99 -4.05 11.55 -2.89
CA VAL A 99 -3.18 10.48 -3.39
C VAL A 99 -3.91 9.64 -4.41
N SER A 100 -5.18 9.32 -4.16
CA SER A 100 -6.04 8.62 -5.10
C SER A 100 -7.51 8.98 -4.88
N LEU A 101 -8.30 8.85 -5.95
CA LEU A 101 -9.75 9.00 -5.92
C LEU A 101 -10.37 7.90 -6.78
N TYR A 102 -11.39 7.26 -6.23
CA TYR A 102 -12.21 6.30 -6.94
C TYR A 102 -13.67 6.64 -6.73
N VAL A 103 -14.51 6.40 -7.73
CA VAL A 103 -15.95 6.64 -7.65
C VAL A 103 -16.71 5.37 -7.98
N SER A 104 -17.83 5.17 -7.31
CA SER A 104 -18.74 4.04 -7.55
C SER A 104 -20.15 4.57 -7.72
N PHE A 105 -20.78 4.23 -8.84
CA PHE A 105 -22.16 4.64 -9.12
C PHE A 105 -23.11 3.62 -8.49
N LYS A 106 -23.93 4.07 -7.52
CA LYS A 106 -25.04 3.28 -6.99
C LYS A 106 -26.22 3.24 -7.96
N ASN A 107 -26.39 4.31 -8.73
CA ASN A 107 -27.36 4.46 -9.81
C ASN A 107 -26.88 5.59 -10.76
N GLU A 108 -27.70 5.96 -11.75
CA GLU A 108 -27.36 6.96 -12.78
C GLU A 108 -27.00 8.36 -12.24
N SER A 109 -27.40 8.68 -11.00
CA SER A 109 -27.20 10.02 -10.42
C SER A 109 -26.49 10.00 -9.07
N MET A 110 -26.23 8.84 -8.46
CA MET A 110 -25.70 8.75 -7.10
C MET A 110 -24.33 8.11 -7.07
N VAL A 111 -23.36 8.85 -6.53
CA VAL A 111 -21.94 8.50 -6.54
C VAL A 111 -21.40 8.36 -5.12
N ASP A 112 -20.91 7.18 -4.77
CA ASP A 112 -20.04 6.99 -3.62
C ASP A 112 -18.59 7.27 -4.05
N ALA A 113 -17.79 7.85 -3.17
CA ALA A 113 -16.38 8.14 -3.46
C ALA A 113 -15.45 7.56 -2.41
N PHE A 114 -14.29 7.10 -2.86
CA PHE A 114 -13.21 6.63 -2.02
C PHE A 114 -12.03 7.57 -2.25
N ILE A 115 -11.72 8.40 -1.26
CA ILE A 115 -10.70 9.43 -1.39
C ILE A 115 -9.55 9.07 -0.46
N GLU A 116 -8.37 8.94 -1.04
CA GLU A 116 -7.13 8.72 -0.31
C GLU A 116 -6.35 10.03 -0.21
N ALA A 117 -5.98 10.44 1.01
CA ALA A 117 -5.22 11.67 1.25
C ALA A 117 -3.94 11.41 2.06
N SER A 118 -2.89 12.18 1.75
CA SER A 118 -1.56 12.03 2.36
C SER A 118 -1.50 12.50 3.81
N ASN A 119 -2.30 13.50 4.20
CA ASN A 119 -2.36 14.03 5.57
C ASN A 119 -3.82 14.24 6.00
N LEU A 120 -4.52 13.12 6.19
CA LEU A 120 -5.94 13.14 6.53
C LEU A 120 -6.16 13.85 7.88
N THR A 121 -6.77 15.03 7.84
CA THR A 121 -7.22 15.80 9.00
C THR A 121 -8.72 16.05 8.88
N SER A 122 -9.43 16.17 10.01
CA SER A 122 -10.87 16.45 9.98
C SER A 122 -11.23 17.74 9.22
N GLN A 123 -10.30 18.70 9.19
CA GLN A 123 -10.44 19.92 8.39
C GLN A 123 -10.33 19.63 6.89
N LEU A 124 -9.30 18.89 6.48
CA LEU A 124 -9.12 18.49 5.08
C LEU A 124 -10.30 17.64 4.58
N GLU A 125 -10.77 16.69 5.38
CA GLU A 125 -11.95 15.88 5.05
C GLU A 125 -13.18 16.77 4.80
N SER A 126 -13.42 17.76 5.67
CA SER A 126 -14.54 18.69 5.52
C SER A 126 -14.42 19.54 4.25
N ASP A 127 -13.23 20.08 3.98
CA ASP A 127 -13.00 20.98 2.86
C ASP A 127 -13.04 20.24 1.52
N VAL A 128 -12.45 19.05 1.46
CA VAL A 128 -12.51 18.17 0.28
C VAL A 128 -13.93 17.68 0.06
N SER A 129 -14.66 17.25 1.10
CA SER A 129 -16.08 16.85 0.98
C SER A 129 -16.93 17.97 0.39
N LYS A 130 -16.81 19.19 0.92
CA LYS A 130 -17.56 20.36 0.44
C LYS A 130 -17.22 20.67 -1.01
N HIS A 131 -15.95 20.61 -1.38
CA HIS A 131 -15.56 20.91 -2.75
C HIS A 131 -15.98 19.83 -3.73
N PHE A 132 -15.77 18.56 -3.37
CA PHE A 132 -16.14 17.43 -4.20
C PHE A 132 -17.65 17.36 -4.40
N LYS A 133 -18.45 17.68 -3.37
CA LYS A 133 -19.90 17.84 -3.51
C LYS A 133 -20.28 18.89 -4.54
N LYS A 134 -19.63 20.06 -4.56
CA LYS A 134 -19.89 21.10 -5.58
C LYS A 134 -19.55 20.62 -6.99
N ILE A 135 -18.42 19.93 -7.15
CA ILE A 135 -18.00 19.37 -8.45
C ILE A 135 -19.06 18.40 -8.97
N LEU A 136 -19.61 17.56 -8.10
CA LEU A 136 -20.68 16.62 -8.48
C LEU A 136 -22.00 17.35 -8.78
N GLU A 137 -22.37 18.35 -8.00
CA GLU A 137 -23.57 19.18 -8.24
C GLU A 137 -23.51 19.89 -9.60
N ASP A 138 -22.35 20.43 -9.98
CA ASP A 138 -22.13 21.05 -11.30
C ASP A 138 -22.27 20.05 -12.46
N ALA A 139 -22.16 18.74 -12.18
CA ALA A 139 -22.29 17.65 -13.14
C ALA A 139 -23.65 16.92 -13.08
N ASP A 140 -24.64 17.48 -12.37
CA ASP A 140 -25.95 16.84 -12.09
C ASP A 140 -25.84 15.48 -11.33
N LEU A 141 -24.74 15.28 -10.60
CA LEU A 141 -24.48 14.10 -9.78
C LEU A 141 -24.71 14.40 -8.30
N LYS A 142 -25.28 13.43 -7.58
CA LYS A 142 -25.51 13.46 -6.13
C LYS A 142 -24.45 12.66 -5.42
N ILE A 143 -23.85 13.26 -4.40
CA ILE A 143 -22.93 12.54 -3.54
C ILE A 143 -23.68 11.60 -2.59
N GLY A 144 -23.27 10.34 -2.58
CA GLY A 144 -23.65 9.35 -1.58
C GLY A 144 -22.72 9.43 -0.38
N ILE A 145 -21.95 8.37 -0.17
CA ILE A 145 -21.00 8.26 0.95
C ILE A 145 -19.58 8.53 0.45
N ILE A 146 -18.83 9.34 1.20
CA ILE A 146 -17.37 9.46 1.03
C ILE A 146 -16.68 8.55 2.05
N TYR A 147 -15.92 7.60 1.54
CA TYR A 147 -15.02 6.75 2.30
C TYR A 147 -13.63 7.38 2.29
N TRP A 148 -13.13 7.72 3.47
CA TRP A 148 -11.79 8.24 3.63
C TRP A 148 -10.80 7.10 3.83
N LEU A 149 -9.81 7.06 2.94
CA LEU A 149 -8.66 6.19 3.05
C LEU A 149 -7.48 7.04 3.51
N SER A 150 -6.94 6.76 4.69
CA SER A 150 -5.66 7.38 5.06
C SER A 150 -4.57 6.72 4.23
N SER A 151 -3.87 7.49 3.38
CA SER A 151 -2.58 7.01 2.87
C SER A 151 -1.65 6.80 4.05
N PRO A 152 -0.89 5.70 4.08
CA PRO A 152 0.18 5.54 5.05
C PRO A 152 1.38 6.41 4.65
N SER A 153 1.25 7.73 4.78
CA SER A 153 2.39 8.66 4.71
C SER A 153 3.35 8.47 5.88
N ASP A 154 2.89 7.84 6.95
CA ASP A 154 3.62 7.61 8.20
C ASP A 154 4.04 6.14 8.41
N LEU A 155 4.21 5.31 7.36
CA LEU A 155 4.79 3.97 7.54
C LEU A 155 6.30 3.94 7.26
N PRO A 156 7.10 3.26 8.11
CA PRO A 156 8.54 3.21 7.94
C PRO A 156 8.92 2.39 6.70
N SER A 157 9.88 2.91 5.94
CA SER A 157 10.50 2.19 4.82
C SER A 157 11.31 0.98 5.32
N LEU A 158 11.55 0.00 4.45
CA LEU A 158 12.37 -1.18 4.79
C LEU A 158 13.75 -0.81 5.38
N PRO A 159 14.52 0.12 4.81
CA PRO A 159 15.78 0.58 5.41
C PRO A 159 15.59 1.23 6.79
N ALA A 160 14.50 1.95 7.03
CA ALA A 160 14.19 2.54 8.34
C ALA A 160 13.92 1.45 9.38
N ILE A 161 13.15 0.42 9.03
CA ILE A 161 12.88 -0.75 9.90
C ILE A 161 14.19 -1.46 10.26
N LEU A 162 15.02 -1.76 9.25
CA LEU A 162 16.30 -2.46 9.46
C LEU A 162 17.31 -1.61 10.23
N ARG A 163 17.31 -0.30 10.04
CA ARG A 163 18.15 0.64 10.79
C ARG A 163 17.76 0.66 12.27
N ALA A 164 16.48 0.78 12.58
CA ALA A 164 16.01 0.75 13.98
C ALA A 164 16.34 -0.58 14.65
N LEU A 165 16.13 -1.71 13.96
CA LEU A 165 16.55 -3.02 14.46
C LEU A 165 18.06 -3.08 14.68
N LYS A 166 18.87 -2.54 13.76
CA LYS A 166 20.34 -2.48 13.92
C LYS A 166 20.75 -1.68 15.16
N ILE A 167 20.06 -0.61 15.49
CA ILE A 167 20.44 0.26 16.63
C ILE A 167 20.02 -0.41 17.95
N LEU A 168 18.80 -0.95 18.01
CA LEU A 168 18.18 -1.38 19.26
C LEU A 168 18.30 -2.87 19.57
N GLN A 169 18.76 -3.70 18.62
CA GLN A 169 18.85 -5.14 18.84
C GLN A 169 19.73 -5.50 20.05
N PRO A 170 19.37 -6.55 20.81
CA PRO A 170 18.12 -7.32 20.71
C PRO A 170 16.90 -6.51 21.18
N ILE A 171 15.77 -6.60 20.47
CA ILE A 171 14.55 -5.85 20.78
C ILE A 171 13.28 -6.70 20.61
N ASN A 172 12.31 -6.55 21.51
CA ASN A 172 11.00 -7.20 21.41
C ASN A 172 10.02 -6.39 20.52
N LEU A 173 8.88 -7.00 20.18
CA LEU A 173 7.88 -6.35 19.30
C LEU A 173 7.32 -5.05 19.89
N GLN A 174 6.99 -5.05 21.18
CA GLN A 174 6.30 -3.94 21.84
C GLN A 174 7.18 -2.70 21.92
N THR A 175 8.44 -2.86 22.35
CA THR A 175 9.42 -1.78 22.42
C THR A 175 9.76 -1.26 21.02
N MET A 176 9.79 -2.13 20.02
CA MET A 176 10.02 -1.71 18.63
C MET A 176 8.84 -0.91 18.07
N ALA A 177 7.61 -1.34 18.36
CA ALA A 177 6.40 -0.62 17.97
C ALA A 177 6.37 0.78 18.60
N ALA A 178 6.63 0.87 19.90
CA ALA A 178 6.69 2.13 20.63
C ALA A 178 7.73 3.10 20.04
N HIS A 179 8.95 2.63 19.77
CA HIS A 179 9.98 3.48 19.17
C HIS A 179 9.64 3.91 17.73
N MET A 180 9.03 3.02 16.95
CA MET A 180 8.59 3.39 15.60
C MET A 180 7.47 4.42 15.64
N GLN A 181 6.53 4.32 16.57
CA GLN A 181 5.42 5.26 16.73
C GLN A 181 5.87 6.69 17.03
N GLU A 182 7.07 6.89 17.61
CA GLU A 182 7.66 8.22 17.81
C GLU A 182 7.88 8.96 16.48
N SER A 183 8.25 8.24 15.43
CA SER A 183 8.53 8.81 14.09
C SER A 183 7.44 8.49 13.06
N TYR A 184 6.56 7.53 13.35
CA TYR A 184 5.63 6.91 12.40
C TYR A 184 4.30 6.58 13.09
N LYS A 185 3.37 7.54 13.15
CA LYS A 185 2.13 7.43 13.93
C LYS A 185 1.20 6.31 13.46
N SER A 186 1.31 5.89 12.21
CA SER A 186 0.47 4.83 11.61
C SER A 186 0.97 3.41 11.87
N VAL A 187 2.08 3.22 12.61
CA VAL A 187 2.61 1.88 12.91
C VAL A 187 1.75 1.20 13.98
N SER A 188 1.07 0.12 13.58
CA SER A 188 0.37 -0.78 14.51
C SER A 188 1.19 -2.04 14.78
N ASP A 189 1.00 -2.65 15.96
CA ASP A 189 1.67 -3.90 16.36
C ASP A 189 1.41 -5.03 15.37
N ARG A 190 0.17 -5.13 14.86
CA ARG A 190 -0.21 -6.14 13.87
C ARG A 190 0.55 -5.95 12.56
N TRP A 191 0.67 -4.71 12.10
CA TRP A 191 1.42 -4.39 10.88
C TRP A 191 2.91 -4.70 11.06
N LEU A 192 3.50 -4.26 12.17
CA LEU A 192 4.92 -4.47 12.46
C LEU A 192 5.24 -5.96 12.59
N ARG A 193 4.39 -6.73 13.29
CA ARG A 193 4.51 -8.19 13.41
C ARG A 193 4.51 -8.86 12.04
N ASN A 194 3.55 -8.52 11.18
CA ASN A 194 3.49 -9.07 9.82
C ASN A 194 4.74 -8.72 9.00
N LYS A 195 5.24 -7.49 9.10
CA LYS A 195 6.47 -7.09 8.42
C LYS A 195 7.71 -7.81 8.96
N LEU A 196 7.88 -7.92 10.26
CA LEU A 196 8.99 -8.67 10.87
C LEU A 196 8.95 -10.15 10.46
N ASP A 197 7.76 -10.74 10.37
CA ASP A 197 7.61 -12.12 9.93
C ASP A 197 7.98 -12.31 8.45
N GLN A 198 7.65 -11.34 7.59
CA GLN A 198 8.11 -11.32 6.20
C GLN A 198 9.63 -11.18 6.11
N LEU A 199 10.25 -10.33 6.95
CA LEU A 199 11.70 -10.17 7.01
C LEU A 199 12.41 -11.42 7.51
N ARG A 200 11.78 -12.14 8.46
CA ARG A 200 12.23 -13.45 8.94
C ARG A 200 12.21 -14.48 7.83
N LYS A 201 11.11 -14.59 7.08
CA LYS A 201 11.00 -15.50 5.91
C LYS A 201 12.05 -15.18 4.83
N LYS A 202 12.45 -13.92 4.70
CA LYS A 202 13.50 -13.46 3.77
C LYS A 202 14.93 -13.64 4.31
N GLY A 203 15.11 -14.15 5.54
CA GLY A 203 16.43 -14.32 6.16
C GLY A 203 17.12 -13.01 6.58
N LEU A 204 16.39 -11.90 6.63
CA LEU A 204 16.92 -10.58 7.02
C LEU A 204 16.89 -10.35 8.54
N VAL A 205 15.96 -11.02 9.23
CA VAL A 205 15.77 -10.91 10.68
C VAL A 205 15.69 -12.31 11.28
N ILE A 206 16.30 -12.50 12.45
CA ILE A 206 16.22 -13.72 13.24
C ILE A 206 15.37 -13.45 14.48
N TRP A 207 14.44 -14.35 14.75
CA TRP A 207 13.70 -14.41 16.00
C TRP A 207 14.44 -15.34 16.98
N GLN A 208 14.89 -14.80 18.10
CA GLN A 208 15.46 -15.56 19.19
C GLN A 208 14.34 -16.00 20.13
N LYS A 209 14.08 -17.31 20.18
CA LYS A 209 13.01 -17.88 21.02
C LYS A 209 13.30 -17.69 22.51
N ASP A 210 14.56 -17.84 22.90
CA ASP A 210 14.96 -17.84 24.32
C ASP A 210 14.80 -16.47 25.00
N SER A 211 14.92 -15.39 24.22
CA SER A 211 14.85 -14.01 24.69
C SER A 211 13.63 -13.24 24.17
N GLU A 212 12.77 -13.89 23.38
CA GLU A 212 11.65 -13.28 22.66
C GLU A 212 12.02 -11.95 21.96
N THR A 213 13.18 -11.94 21.30
CA THR A 213 13.70 -10.74 20.64
C THR A 213 14.05 -10.94 19.17
N TYR A 214 14.00 -9.85 18.42
CA TYR A 214 14.42 -9.77 17.03
C TYR A 214 15.85 -9.23 16.93
N THR A 215 16.63 -9.84 16.04
CA THR A 215 17.98 -9.43 15.67
C THR A 215 18.13 -9.42 14.16
N ILE A 216 18.99 -8.55 13.63
CA ILE A 216 19.27 -8.47 12.18
C ILE A 216 20.35 -9.47 11.78
N THR A 217 20.29 -9.94 10.53
CA THR A 217 21.35 -10.78 9.94
C THR A 217 22.40 -9.94 9.21
N ASN A 218 23.55 -10.55 8.92
CA ASN A 218 24.58 -9.93 8.08
C ASN A 218 24.04 -9.60 6.66
N MET A 219 23.07 -10.36 6.16
CA MET A 219 22.40 -10.05 4.89
C MET A 219 21.61 -8.75 4.96
N ALA A 220 20.93 -8.49 6.09
CA ALA A 220 20.17 -7.26 6.29
C ALA A 220 21.04 -6.00 6.36
N LEU A 221 22.29 -6.11 6.81
CA LEU A 221 23.23 -5.00 6.85
C LEU A 221 23.49 -4.39 5.47
N ARG A 222 23.39 -5.17 4.39
CA ARG A 222 23.53 -4.67 3.01
C ARG A 222 22.44 -3.68 2.61
N PHE A 223 21.28 -3.72 3.27
CA PHE A 223 20.14 -2.86 3.01
C PHE A 223 20.10 -1.64 3.94
N VAL A 224 20.96 -1.59 4.96
CA VAL A 224 21.08 -0.44 5.85
C VAL A 224 22.15 0.49 5.28
N PRO A 225 21.85 1.77 5.02
CA PRO A 225 22.83 2.71 4.51
C PRO A 225 24.05 2.80 5.45
N ALA A 226 25.23 2.47 4.93
CA ALA A 226 26.50 2.68 5.61
C ALA A 226 26.90 4.15 5.39
N GLY A 227 26.90 4.93 6.47
CA GLY A 227 27.32 6.33 6.45
C GLY A 227 28.57 6.50 7.29
N THR A 228 29.47 7.38 6.87
CA THR A 228 30.68 7.78 7.62
C THR A 228 30.46 9.03 8.49
N LYS A 229 29.23 9.59 8.48
CA LYS A 229 28.85 10.78 9.23
C LYS A 229 28.45 10.44 10.69
N ARG A 230 28.43 11.45 11.56
CA ARG A 230 28.09 11.33 13.00
C ARG A 230 26.72 10.66 13.28
N ASN A 231 25.78 10.76 12.34
CA ASN A 231 24.45 10.13 12.41
C ASN A 231 24.43 8.77 11.68
N SER A 232 25.54 8.03 11.70
CA SER A 232 25.58 6.69 11.13
C SER A 232 24.90 5.71 12.08
N SER A 233 24.26 4.69 11.50
CA SER A 233 23.61 3.64 12.28
C SER A 233 24.60 2.87 13.17
N ASP A 234 25.89 2.86 12.81
CA ASP A 234 26.97 2.24 13.61
C ASP A 234 27.34 3.06 14.84
N ILE A 235 27.45 4.39 14.71
CA ILE A 235 27.72 5.29 15.83
C ILE A 235 26.52 5.29 16.80
N GLU A 236 25.30 5.37 16.28
CA GLU A 236 24.07 5.31 17.09
C GLU A 236 23.97 3.99 17.85
N ARG A 237 24.30 2.86 17.21
CA ARG A 237 24.37 1.55 17.87
C ARG A 237 25.43 1.54 18.97
N ALA A 238 26.64 2.04 18.71
CA ALA A 238 27.71 2.07 19.70
C ALA A 238 27.32 2.92 20.94
N LEU A 239 26.67 4.07 20.71
CA LEU A 239 26.12 4.91 21.79
C LEU A 239 24.99 4.21 22.55
N ALA A 240 24.08 3.53 21.86
CA ALA A 240 23.00 2.78 22.48
C ALA A 240 23.52 1.62 23.35
N LEU A 241 24.55 0.91 22.90
CA LEU A 241 25.22 -0.13 23.68
C LEU A 241 25.95 0.44 24.91
N GLY A 242 26.57 1.61 24.78
CA GLY A 242 27.20 2.32 25.90
C GLY A 242 26.20 2.70 27.00
N LYS A 243 25.02 3.21 26.61
CA LYS A 243 23.95 3.58 27.55
C LYS A 243 23.32 2.38 28.28
N ARG A 244 23.36 1.18 27.71
CA ARG A 244 22.79 -0.04 28.32
C ARG A 244 23.72 -0.72 29.33
N LYS A 245 25.01 -0.37 29.34
CA LYS A 245 26.03 -1.04 30.15
C LYS A 245 26.26 -0.41 31.53
N TRP A 246 25.56 0.67 31.86
CA TRP A 246 25.67 1.42 33.10
C TRP A 246 24.30 1.58 33.74
#